data_AF-A0A662NZP6-F1
#
_entry.id   AF-A0A662NZP6-F1
#
_cell.length_a   1.000
_cell.length_b   1.000
_cell.length_c   1.000
_cell.angle_alpha   90.00
_cell.angle_beta   90.00
_cell.angle_gamma   90.00
#
_symmetry.space_group_name_H-M   'P 1'
#
loop_
_entity.id
_entity.type
_entity.pdbx_description
1 polymer ?
#
loop_
_entity_poly.entity_id
_entity_poly.type
_entity_poly.pdbx_seq_one_letter_code
_entity_poly.pdbx_strand_id
1 'polypeptide(L)'
;MKNYEKIIKYLEEKGVPKSILDLLDEKKIEDLWEAFEEDTEEETLEAIVDYLLFLDAVENPNKYKRVRTAVTFASPILNYLKRVNSLIGTEEGDVYPFAYFVEDIVSWVLLDPRRFKQFLDDTYFKVGEEGHEEEGEAGKK
;
A
#
# COMPACT_ATOMS: atom_id res chain seq x y z
N MET A 1 0.01 25.70 11.08
CA MET A 1 0.79 24.61 11.70
C MET A 1 -0.13 23.77 12.56
N LYS A 2 -0.34 22.52 12.16
CA LYS A 2 -0.96 21.51 13.03
C LYS A 2 0.00 21.25 14.19
N ASN A 3 -0.52 20.93 15.37
CA ASN A 3 0.32 20.76 16.55
C ASN A 3 1.13 19.46 16.39
N TYR A 4 2.39 19.58 15.97
CA TYR A 4 3.30 18.46 15.72
C TYR A 4 3.37 17.50 16.92
N GLU A 5 3.49 18.02 18.14
CA GLU A 5 3.55 17.21 19.36
C GLU A 5 2.27 16.41 19.57
N LYS A 6 1.10 17.00 19.26
CA LYS A 6 -0.20 16.30 19.33
C LYS A 6 -0.26 15.15 18.32
N ILE A 7 0.25 15.36 17.10
CA ILE A 7 0.28 14.33 16.06
C ILE A 7 1.20 13.18 16.48
N ILE A 8 2.45 13.46 16.87
CA ILE A 8 3.39 12.42 17.30
C ILE A 8 2.82 11.59 18.45
N LYS A 9 2.19 12.24 19.44
CA LYS A 9 1.55 11.55 20.54
C LYS A 9 0.42 10.62 20.07
N TYR A 10 -0.41 11.07 19.13
CA TYR A 10 -1.46 10.25 18.55
C TYR A 10 -0.89 9.03 17.83
N LEU A 11 0.15 9.20 17.01
CA LEU A 11 0.81 8.10 16.30
C LEU A 11 1.41 7.07 17.28
N GLU A 12 2.02 7.54 18.38
CA GLU A 12 2.52 6.68 19.46
C GLU A 12 1.40 5.88 20.13
N GLU A 13 0.28 6.54 20.46
CA GLU A 13 -0.91 5.90 21.05
C GLU A 13 -1.52 4.82 20.13
N LYS A 14 -1.37 4.98 18.81
CA LYS A 14 -1.81 4.03 17.79
C LYS A 14 -0.81 2.91 17.50
N GLY A 15 0.33 2.90 18.19
CA GLY A 15 1.32 1.82 18.10
C GLY A 15 2.33 1.97 16.99
N VAL A 16 2.47 3.17 16.40
CA VAL A 16 3.58 3.45 15.47
C VAL A 16 4.92 3.27 16.22
N PRO A 17 5.86 2.48 15.69
CA PRO A 17 7.12 2.21 16.38
C PRO A 17 7.92 3.48 16.60
N LYS A 18 8.56 3.59 17.77
CA LYS A 18 9.45 4.71 18.08
C LYS A 18 10.56 4.92 17.04
N SER A 19 11.09 3.83 16.46
CA SER A 19 12.09 3.89 15.39
C SER A 19 11.61 4.66 14.15
N ILE A 20 10.30 4.65 13.87
CA ILE A 20 9.71 5.45 12.79
C ILE A 20 9.42 6.87 13.27
N LEU A 21 8.86 7.02 14.47
CA LEU A 21 8.55 8.35 15.04
C LEU A 21 9.80 9.23 15.15
N ASP A 22 10.95 8.65 15.53
CA ASP A 22 12.23 9.36 15.63
C ASP A 22 12.74 9.86 14.26
N LEU A 23 12.20 9.34 13.16
CA LEU A 23 12.53 9.78 11.79
C LEU A 23 11.57 10.85 11.27
N LEU A 24 10.45 11.12 11.96
CA LEU A 24 9.50 12.15 11.56
C LEU A 24 10.00 13.51 12.06
N ASP A 25 9.95 14.50 11.19
CA ASP A 25 10.12 15.91 11.51
C ASP A 25 8.87 16.66 11.03
N GLU A 26 8.76 17.96 11.34
CA GLU A 26 7.59 18.76 10.96
C GLU A 26 7.32 18.69 9.45
N LYS A 27 8.38 18.75 8.65
CA LYS A 27 8.26 18.71 7.19
C LYS A 27 7.72 17.37 6.69
N LYS A 28 8.23 16.25 7.21
CA LYS A 28 7.72 14.92 6.82
C LYS A 28 6.27 14.72 7.24
N ILE A 29 5.88 15.26 8.39
CA ILE A 29 4.46 15.24 8.80
C ILE A 29 3.61 16.06 7.84
N GLU A 30 4.07 17.23 7.41
CA GLU A 30 3.38 18.03 6.38
C GLU A 30 3.29 17.28 5.04
N ASP A 31 4.39 16.69 4.57
CA ASP A 31 4.43 15.90 3.33
C ASP A 31 3.46 14.70 3.40
N LEU A 32 3.42 13.99 4.53
CA LEU A 32 2.47 12.89 4.75
C LEU A 32 1.03 13.39 4.82
N TRP A 33 0.81 14.54 5.46
CA TRP A 33 -0.51 15.13 5.55
C TRP A 33 -1.07 15.44 4.16
N GLU A 34 -0.28 16.10 3.31
CA GLU A 34 -0.69 16.42 1.94
C GLU A 34 -0.91 15.15 1.10
N ALA A 35 -0.14 14.09 1.34
CA ALA A 35 -0.26 12.84 0.60
C ALA A 35 -1.50 12.02 0.96
N PHE A 36 -1.97 12.10 2.21
CA PHE A 36 -3.06 11.30 2.76
C PHE A 36 -4.24 12.16 3.25
N GLU A 37 -4.41 13.36 2.68
CA GLU A 37 -5.51 14.25 3.06
C GLU A 37 -6.86 13.62 2.71
N GLU A 38 -7.63 13.32 3.76
CA GLU A 38 -9.00 12.80 3.69
C GLU A 38 -10.00 13.88 4.14
N ASP A 39 -11.30 13.56 4.09
CA ASP A 39 -12.39 14.48 4.44
C ASP A 39 -12.30 15.01 5.89
N THR A 40 -11.68 14.25 6.79
CA THR A 40 -11.50 14.63 8.20
C THR A 40 -10.06 14.51 8.71
N GLU A 41 -9.73 15.29 9.76
CA GLU A 41 -8.43 15.18 10.47
C GLU A 41 -8.22 13.77 11.06
N GLU A 42 -9.28 13.12 11.52
CA GLU A 42 -9.19 11.77 12.08
C GLU A 42 -8.89 10.73 11.00
N GLU A 43 -9.61 10.75 9.87
CA GLU A 43 -9.35 9.82 8.74
C GLU A 43 -7.96 10.02 8.16
N THR A 44 -7.50 11.27 8.03
CA THR A 44 -6.13 11.57 7.57
C THR A 44 -5.10 10.97 8.52
N LEU A 45 -5.30 11.11 9.84
CA LEU A 45 -4.38 10.56 10.83
C LEU A 45 -4.38 9.02 10.83
N GLU A 46 -5.53 8.38 10.69
CA GLU A 46 -5.60 6.91 10.56
C GLU A 46 -4.90 6.43 9.29
N ALA A 47 -5.09 7.11 8.15
CA ALA A 47 -4.38 6.79 6.90
C ALA A 47 -2.86 6.90 7.06
N ILE A 48 -2.38 7.95 7.74
CA ILE A 48 -0.95 8.10 8.08
C ILE A 48 -0.48 6.97 9.00
N VAL A 49 -1.25 6.59 10.02
CA VAL A 49 -0.92 5.46 10.90
C VAL A 49 -0.78 4.16 10.10
N ASP A 50 -1.77 3.85 9.27
CA ASP A 50 -1.78 2.64 8.43
C ASP A 50 -0.57 2.61 7.49
N TYR A 51 -0.23 3.75 6.88
CA TYR A 51 0.95 3.87 6.02
C TYR A 51 2.25 3.65 6.80
N LEU A 52 2.42 4.26 7.98
CA LEU A 52 3.63 4.09 8.79
C LEU A 52 3.77 2.65 9.32
N LEU A 53 2.67 2.00 9.67
CA LEU A 53 2.67 0.58 10.05
C LEU A 53 2.95 -0.33 8.87
N PHE A 54 2.46 0.01 7.68
CA PHE A 54 2.80 -0.67 6.43
C PHE A 54 4.30 -0.57 6.14
N LEU A 55 4.91 0.61 6.29
CA LEU A 55 6.36 0.78 6.13
C LEU A 55 7.14 -0.10 7.11
N ASP A 56 6.77 -0.11 8.40
CA ASP A 56 7.43 -0.99 9.37
C ASP A 56 7.24 -2.47 9.01
N ALA A 57 6.06 -2.86 8.50
CA ALA A 57 5.79 -4.25 8.13
C ALA A 57 6.62 -4.71 6.92
N VAL A 58 6.88 -3.81 5.96
CA VAL A 58 7.78 -4.08 4.84
C VAL A 58 9.22 -4.23 5.31
N GLU A 59 9.70 -3.34 6.18
CA GLU A 59 11.09 -3.39 6.66
C GLU A 59 11.32 -4.52 7.66
N ASN A 60 10.29 -4.86 8.45
CA ASN A 60 10.34 -5.82 9.55
C ASN A 60 9.22 -6.87 9.46
N PRO A 61 9.14 -7.67 8.37
CA PRO A 61 8.01 -8.58 8.10
C PRO A 61 7.86 -9.72 9.12
N ASN A 62 8.90 -9.97 9.92
CA ASN A 62 8.89 -11.00 10.98
C ASN A 62 8.26 -10.49 12.29
N LYS A 63 8.10 -9.18 12.46
CA LYS A 63 7.49 -8.57 13.65
C LYS A 63 5.96 -8.69 13.64
N TYR A 64 5.38 -8.74 12.45
CA TYR A 64 3.95 -8.75 12.25
C TYR A 64 3.43 -10.17 12.09
N LYS A 65 2.47 -10.54 12.96
CA LYS A 65 1.81 -11.84 12.84
C LYS A 65 0.87 -11.82 11.64
N ARG A 66 1.15 -12.65 10.64
CA ARG A 66 0.26 -12.85 9.50
C ARG A 66 -1.04 -13.53 9.93
N VAL A 67 -2.15 -13.03 9.40
CA VAL A 67 -3.49 -13.60 9.61
C VAL A 67 -3.89 -14.34 8.33
N ARG A 68 -4.51 -15.51 8.49
CA ARG A 68 -4.98 -16.30 7.34
C ARG A 68 -6.22 -15.65 6.75
N THR A 69 -6.09 -15.09 5.56
CA THR A 69 -7.17 -14.47 4.78
C THR A 69 -7.39 -15.22 3.47
N ALA A 70 -8.64 -15.44 3.07
CA ALA A 70 -8.97 -16.07 1.80
C ALA A 70 -9.00 -15.00 0.69
N VAL A 71 -8.18 -15.19 -0.36
CA VAL A 71 -8.14 -14.34 -1.55
C VAL A 71 -8.49 -15.20 -2.77
N THR A 72 -9.39 -14.72 -3.61
CA THR A 72 -9.80 -15.39 -4.85
C THR A 72 -9.12 -14.77 -6.06
N PHE A 73 -8.73 -15.61 -7.01
CA PHE A 73 -8.08 -15.19 -8.26
C PHE A 73 -8.80 -15.81 -9.45
N ALA A 74 -8.81 -15.10 -10.58
CA ALA A 74 -9.15 -15.72 -11.86
C ALA A 74 -8.14 -16.84 -12.16
N SER A 75 -8.64 -18.00 -12.61
CA SER A 75 -7.81 -19.19 -12.81
C SER A 75 -6.57 -18.95 -13.70
N PRO A 76 -6.66 -18.24 -14.85
CA PRO A 76 -5.48 -17.96 -15.66
C PRO A 76 -4.41 -17.13 -14.94
N ILE A 77 -4.83 -16.14 -14.15
CA ILE A 77 -3.92 -15.28 -13.37
C ILE A 77 -3.22 -16.11 -12.29
N LEU A 78 -3.98 -16.91 -11.54
CA LEU A 78 -3.42 -17.79 -10.51
C LEU A 78 -2.41 -18.77 -11.08
N ASN A 79 -2.72 -19.39 -12.22
CA ASN A 79 -1.84 -20.35 -12.86
C ASN A 79 -0.53 -19.69 -13.34
N TYR A 80 -0.62 -18.47 -13.88
CA TYR A 80 0.56 -17.70 -14.26
C TYR A 80 1.41 -17.35 -13.04
N LEU A 81 0.82 -16.83 -11.97
CA LEU A 81 1.54 -16.49 -10.74
C LEU A 81 2.24 -17.71 -10.12
N LYS A 82 1.57 -18.87 -10.08
CA LYS A 82 2.17 -20.12 -9.59
C LYS A 82 3.35 -20.57 -10.44
N ARG A 83 3.26 -20.41 -11.76
CA ARG A 83 4.38 -20.71 -12.66
C ARG A 83 5.56 -19.79 -12.38
N VAL A 84 5.35 -18.49 -12.23
CA VAL A 84 6.43 -17.55 -11.87
C VAL A 84 7.04 -17.90 -10.52
N ASN A 85 6.22 -18.16 -9.50
CA ASN A 85 6.68 -18.53 -8.16
C ASN A 85 7.53 -19.81 -8.14
N SER A 86 7.23 -20.80 -8.98
CA SER A 86 8.04 -22.02 -9.09
C SER A 86 9.48 -21.82 -9.56
N LEU A 87 9.81 -20.63 -10.07
CA LEU A 87 11.15 -20.25 -10.49
C LEU A 87 11.95 -19.55 -9.37
N ILE A 88 11.35 -19.34 -8.20
CA ILE A 88 11.92 -18.57 -7.09
C ILE A 88 12.10 -19.51 -5.89
N GLY A 89 13.34 -19.60 -5.39
CA GLY A 89 13.69 -20.42 -4.24
C GLY A 89 14.02 -19.60 -2.99
N THR A 90 13.92 -20.22 -1.83
CA THR A 90 14.48 -19.73 -0.56
C THR A 90 15.98 -19.99 -0.52
N GLU A 91 16.67 -19.40 0.46
CA GLU A 91 18.09 -19.70 0.74
C GLU A 91 18.33 -21.17 1.10
N GLU A 92 17.29 -21.85 1.60
CA GLU A 92 17.31 -23.27 1.98
C GLU A 92 17.07 -24.20 0.78
N GLY A 93 16.79 -23.64 -0.41
CA GLY A 93 16.57 -24.38 -1.65
C GLY A 93 15.12 -24.84 -1.88
N ASP A 94 14.21 -24.50 -0.97
CA ASP A 94 12.78 -24.75 -1.12
C ASP A 94 12.11 -23.71 -2.04
N VAL A 95 10.94 -24.02 -2.58
CA VAL A 95 10.16 -23.03 -3.34
C VAL A 95 9.68 -21.93 -2.40
N TYR A 96 9.87 -20.67 -2.80
CA TYR A 96 9.47 -19.52 -1.99
C TYR A 96 7.95 -19.55 -1.74
N PRO A 97 7.46 -19.34 -0.50
CA PRO A 97 6.04 -19.48 -0.19
C PRO A 97 5.16 -18.60 -1.07
N PHE A 98 4.17 -19.19 -1.75
CA PHE A 98 3.30 -18.48 -2.70
C PHE A 98 2.60 -17.27 -2.09
N ALA A 99 2.15 -17.36 -0.84
CA ALA A 99 1.52 -16.24 -0.15
C ALA A 99 2.49 -15.06 0.05
N TYR A 100 3.76 -15.34 0.37
CA TYR A 100 4.78 -14.32 0.58
C TYR A 100 5.16 -13.69 -0.75
N PHE A 101 5.29 -14.49 -1.81
CA PHE A 101 5.49 -13.97 -3.17
C PHE A 101 4.40 -12.97 -3.59
N VAL A 102 3.13 -13.27 -3.33
CA VAL A 102 2.02 -12.35 -3.63
C VAL A 102 2.07 -11.10 -2.75
N GLU A 103 2.35 -11.26 -1.45
CA GLU A 103 2.52 -10.15 -0.50
C GLU A 103 3.65 -9.20 -0.93
N ASP A 104 4.79 -9.74 -1.38
CA ASP A 104 5.96 -8.99 -1.83
C ASP A 104 5.65 -8.20 -3.12
N ILE A 105 4.91 -8.79 -4.06
CA ILE A 105 4.47 -8.07 -5.28
C ILE A 105 3.57 -6.90 -4.91
N VAL A 106 2.58 -7.12 -4.05
CA VAL A 106 1.64 -6.08 -3.63
C VAL A 106 2.39 -4.98 -2.88
N SER A 107 3.23 -5.34 -1.92
CA SER A 107 4.07 -4.40 -1.17
C SER A 107 4.97 -3.59 -2.10
N TRP A 108 5.56 -4.20 -3.11
CA TRP A 108 6.41 -3.50 -4.09
C TRP A 108 5.64 -2.41 -4.86
N VAL A 109 4.36 -2.64 -5.20
CA VAL A 109 3.51 -1.63 -5.83
C VAL A 109 3.14 -0.53 -4.84
N LEU A 110 2.76 -0.90 -3.62
CA LEU A 110 2.29 0.03 -2.58
C LEU A 110 3.40 0.91 -1.98
N LEU A 111 4.65 0.43 -1.96
CA LEU A 111 5.80 1.14 -1.39
C LEU A 111 6.18 2.42 -2.11
N ASP A 112 5.76 2.57 -3.36
CA ASP A 112 6.04 3.75 -4.14
C ASP A 112 4.70 4.49 -4.38
N PRO A 113 4.46 5.60 -3.67
CA PRO A 113 3.23 6.36 -3.80
C PRO A 113 2.91 6.75 -5.24
N ARG A 114 3.93 6.93 -6.10
CA ARG A 114 3.72 7.25 -7.52
C ARG A 114 3.25 6.04 -8.30
N ARG A 115 3.84 4.86 -8.08
CA ARG A 115 3.39 3.60 -8.69
C ARG A 115 1.99 3.24 -8.23
N PHE A 116 1.70 3.44 -6.94
CA PHE A 116 0.38 3.18 -6.41
C PHE A 116 -0.66 4.14 -7.00
N LYS A 117 -0.37 5.45 -7.04
CA LYS A 117 -1.24 6.42 -7.70
C LYS A 117 -1.49 6.07 -9.17
N GLN A 118 -0.43 5.76 -9.92
CA GLN A 118 -0.55 5.33 -11.32
C GLN A 118 -1.43 4.08 -11.45
N PHE A 119 -1.22 3.07 -10.60
CA PHE A 119 -2.03 1.86 -10.60
C PHE A 119 -3.51 2.17 -10.37
N LEU A 120 -3.82 3.08 -9.45
CA LEU A 120 -5.20 3.53 -9.22
C LEU A 120 -5.77 4.23 -10.46
N ASP A 121 -5.09 5.27 -10.95
CA ASP A 121 -5.54 6.09 -12.08
C ASP A 121 -5.76 5.25 -13.36
N ASP A 122 -4.90 4.26 -13.63
CA ASP A 122 -4.98 3.41 -14.83
C ASP A 122 -6.04 2.29 -14.70
N THR A 123 -6.39 1.87 -13.47
CA THR A 123 -7.20 0.66 -13.23
C THR A 123 -8.61 0.96 -12.71
N TYR A 124 -8.76 2.02 -11.92
CA TYR A 124 -9.98 2.33 -11.20
C TYR A 124 -10.38 3.79 -11.44
N PHE A 125 -11.66 4.02 -11.69
CA PHE A 125 -12.21 5.37 -11.67
C PHE A 125 -12.50 5.77 -10.23
N LYS A 126 -12.25 7.04 -9.88
CA LYS A 126 -12.64 7.56 -8.58
C LYS A 126 -14.15 7.61 -8.48
N VAL A 127 -14.69 7.11 -7.37
CA VAL A 127 -16.13 7.19 -7.08
C VAL A 127 -16.48 8.67 -6.91
N GLY A 128 -17.27 9.23 -7.83
CA GLY A 128 -17.74 10.63 -7.78
C GLY A 128 -17.21 11.55 -8.89
N GLU A 129 -16.29 11.09 -9.75
CA GLU A 129 -15.96 11.81 -10.98
C GLU A 129 -16.95 11.43 -12.09
N GLU A 130 -17.80 12.38 -12.49
CA GLU A 130 -18.69 12.21 -13.64
C GLU A 130 -17.88 12.17 -14.94
N GLY A 131 -18.04 11.06 -15.70
CA GLY A 131 -17.84 11.05 -17.15
C GLY A 131 -16.47 10.60 -17.63
N HIS A 132 -16.30 9.28 -17.78
CA HIS A 132 -15.50 8.80 -18.92
C HIS A 132 -16.45 8.74 -20.13
N GLU A 133 -16.41 9.77 -20.97
CA GLU A 133 -16.90 9.65 -22.34
C GLU A 133 -16.09 8.54 -23.02
N GLU A 134 -16.78 7.47 -23.44
CA GLU A 134 -16.25 6.56 -24.45
C GLU A 134 -16.00 7.39 -25.71
N GLU A 135 -14.73 7.72 -26.01
CA GLU A 135 -14.37 8.12 -27.37
C GLU A 135 -14.58 6.91 -28.28
N GLY A 136 -15.77 6.84 -28.86
CA GLY A 136 -16.07 5.97 -29.97
C GLY A 136 -15.18 6.33 -31.14
N GLU A 137 -14.18 5.50 -31.41
CA GLU A 137 -13.46 5.57 -32.69
C GLU A 137 -14.35 4.98 -33.80
N ALA A 138 -15.21 5.85 -34.32
CA ALA A 138 -15.92 5.66 -35.56
C ALA A 138 -14.93 5.72 -36.75
N GLY A 139 -14.27 4.59 -37.03
CA GLY A 139 -13.55 4.36 -38.28
C GLY A 139 -14.47 3.81 -39.37
N LYS A 140 -15.36 4.65 -39.92
CA LYS A 140 -16.00 4.38 -41.23
C LYS A 140 -14.95 4.56 -42.34
N LYS A 141 -14.59 3.48 -43.04
CA LYS A 141 -14.61 3.40 -44.51
C LYS A 141 -14.43 1.96 -44.99
#